data_AF-A0A8T4D154-F1
#
_entry.id   AF-A0A8T4D154-F1
#
_cell.length_a   1.000
_cell.length_b   1.000
_cell.length_c   1.000
_cell.angle_alpha   90.00
_cell.angle_beta   90.00
_cell.angle_gamma   90.00
#
_symmetry.space_group_name_H-M   'P 1'
#
loop_
_entity.id
_entity.type
_entity.pdbx_description
1 polymer ?
#
loop_
_entity_poly.entity_id
_entity_poly.type
_entity_poly.pdbx_seq_one_letter_code
_entity_poly.pdbx_strand_id
1 'polypeptide(L)'
;MKKEIVEGKAKVLIDEAEIVSKGLEAFYNPKMRLNRDFTIAIIRAIENENIRIALPLAGTGVRAIRMLKEIPQFVNQIYVNDIDSKAIEYVKENLKLNNIKLKDEKIKIYNLEGNKFLTEIFGYDYIDIDPFGSPNFLLDSSIRYISRKGVLGISATDTAALAGTYPKTCQRKYFANSIVCPQKHEIGMRILIRKVQLMGLHNEKYLEPIFSYHFEHYYRIFFKVSKSKDKASQAFEKLNTYHHHCKKCSYQFSDENKHTHCPECKEEIIPTGPMYSGPLNDKKIINKLIFDENIPKEGKSILNRIKDELILQEIVGYYDTHNVAYAHKFRSKGMQEIKNELIKKGFKVVTSATNQTAIKTTAPYKEVVKACKNLE
;
A
#
# COMPACT_ATOMS: atom_id res chain seq x y z
N MET A 1 23.52 -2.07 -22.56
CA MET A 1 24.33 -0.85 -22.38
C MET A 1 23.82 -0.13 -21.14
N LYS A 2 24.71 0.48 -20.33
CA LYS A 2 24.30 1.25 -19.15
C LYS A 2 23.78 2.63 -19.58
N LYS A 3 22.68 3.07 -19.00
CA LYS A 3 22.08 4.40 -19.23
C LYS A 3 22.04 5.18 -17.92
N GLU A 4 22.46 6.44 -17.95
CA GLU A 4 22.25 7.36 -16.84
C GLU A 4 20.83 7.94 -16.90
N ILE A 5 20.15 7.95 -15.75
CA ILE A 5 18.88 8.63 -15.55
C ILE A 5 18.92 9.48 -14.28
N VAL A 6 17.99 10.41 -14.18
CA VAL A 6 17.80 11.24 -12.97
C VAL A 6 16.43 10.98 -12.37
N GLU A 7 16.40 10.63 -11.08
CA GLU A 7 15.17 10.55 -10.29
C GLU A 7 15.30 11.35 -9.00
N GLY A 8 14.45 12.38 -8.85
CA GLY A 8 14.59 13.32 -7.74
C GLY A 8 15.96 13.99 -7.80
N LYS A 9 16.74 13.88 -6.73
CA LYS A 9 18.14 14.37 -6.71
C LYS A 9 19.16 13.29 -7.06
N ALA A 10 18.76 12.03 -7.27
CA ALA A 10 19.66 10.93 -7.56
C ALA A 10 19.97 10.80 -9.06
N LYS A 11 21.25 10.66 -9.40
CA LYS A 11 21.69 10.17 -10.72
C LYS A 11 21.96 8.67 -10.63
N VAL A 12 21.40 7.84 -11.49
CA VAL A 12 21.63 6.39 -11.42
C VAL A 12 21.87 5.81 -12.80
N LEU A 13 22.86 4.92 -12.88
CA LEU A 13 23.09 4.00 -13.97
C LEU A 13 22.12 2.83 -13.85
N ILE A 14 21.48 2.50 -14.96
CA ILE A 14 20.55 1.38 -15.10
C ILE A 14 20.91 0.57 -16.34
N ASP A 15 20.53 -0.70 -16.38
CA ASP A 15 20.53 -1.46 -17.63
C ASP A 15 19.43 -0.94 -18.55
N GLU A 16 19.76 -0.65 -19.80
CA GLU A 16 18.77 -0.35 -20.82
C GLU A 16 18.07 -1.64 -21.24
N ALA A 17 16.77 -1.74 -20.96
CA ALA A 17 15.93 -2.85 -21.38
C ALA A 17 14.54 -2.36 -21.76
N GLU A 18 14.01 -2.90 -22.86
CA GLU A 18 12.66 -2.60 -23.34
C GLU A 18 11.57 -3.09 -22.37
N ILE A 19 11.84 -4.17 -21.64
CA ILE A 19 10.92 -4.77 -20.67
C ILE A 19 11.61 -4.94 -19.33
N VAL A 20 11.07 -4.26 -18.32
CA VAL A 20 11.53 -4.32 -16.94
C VAL A 20 11.13 -5.68 -16.34
N SER A 21 12.11 -6.58 -16.14
CA SER A 21 11.88 -7.95 -15.68
C SER A 21 12.83 -8.37 -14.54
N LYS A 22 12.57 -9.52 -13.92
CA LYS A 22 13.45 -10.11 -12.89
C LYS A 22 14.84 -10.50 -13.40
N GLY A 23 15.04 -10.61 -14.72
CA GLY A 23 16.28 -11.07 -15.34
C GLY A 23 17.29 -9.96 -15.66
N LEU A 24 17.02 -8.71 -15.26
CA LEU A 24 17.96 -7.60 -15.43
C LEU A 24 19.11 -7.70 -14.41
N GLU A 25 20.33 -7.34 -14.82
CA GLU A 25 21.53 -7.46 -13.99
C GLU A 25 21.52 -6.50 -12.79
N ALA A 26 20.92 -5.32 -12.94
CA ALA A 26 20.46 -4.52 -11.81
C ALA A 26 19.10 -3.89 -12.06
N PHE A 27 18.19 -4.13 -11.12
CA PHE A 27 16.80 -3.74 -11.28
C PHE A 27 16.55 -2.24 -11.01
N TYR A 28 15.93 -1.58 -11.98
CA TYR A 28 15.27 -0.29 -11.82
C TYR A 28 13.91 -0.32 -12.51
N ASN A 29 12.87 0.14 -11.79
CA ASN A 29 11.52 0.29 -12.34
C ASN A 29 11.08 1.76 -12.26
N PRO A 30 10.89 2.45 -13.41
CA PRO A 30 10.42 3.82 -13.43
C PRO A 30 8.99 3.97 -12.89
N LYS A 31 8.15 2.93 -12.98
CA LYS A 31 6.78 2.93 -12.40
C LYS A 31 6.77 3.02 -10.87
N MET A 32 7.90 2.72 -10.23
CA MET A 32 8.08 2.84 -8.78
C MET A 32 8.59 4.21 -8.33
N ARG A 33 8.70 5.20 -9.23
CA ARG A 33 9.10 6.57 -8.86
C ARG A 33 8.20 7.16 -7.78
N LEU A 34 6.87 7.08 -7.97
CA LEU A 34 5.90 7.60 -7.01
C LEU A 34 5.99 6.88 -5.65
N ASN A 35 6.32 5.58 -5.65
CA ASN A 35 6.57 4.82 -4.42
C ASN A 35 7.77 5.39 -3.64
N ARG A 36 8.87 5.69 -4.34
CA ARG A 36 10.06 6.31 -3.73
C ARG A 36 9.78 7.73 -3.27
N ASP A 37 9.01 8.51 -4.02
CA ASP A 37 8.57 9.87 -3.63
C ASP A 37 7.79 9.82 -2.30
N PHE A 38 6.82 8.92 -2.19
CA PHE A 38 6.04 8.76 -0.96
C PHE A 38 6.88 8.25 0.22
N THR A 39 7.85 7.36 0.00
CA THR A 39 8.77 6.94 1.06
C THR A 39 9.51 8.12 1.67
N ILE A 40 10.04 9.02 0.84
CA ILE A 40 10.76 10.21 1.32
C ILE A 40 9.80 11.15 2.06
N ALA A 41 8.60 11.37 1.52
CA ALA A 41 7.59 12.20 2.15
C ALA A 41 7.10 11.64 3.49
N ILE A 42 6.94 10.32 3.62
CA ILE A 42 6.59 9.66 4.87
C ILE A 42 7.69 9.85 5.91
N ILE A 43 8.95 9.68 5.54
CA ILE A 43 10.07 9.90 6.47
C ILE A 43 10.10 11.35 6.97
N ARG A 44 9.83 12.33 6.09
CA ARG A 44 9.65 13.73 6.52
C ARG A 44 8.48 13.90 7.48
N ALA A 45 7.32 13.31 7.16
CA ALA A 45 6.10 13.48 7.93
C ALA A 45 6.15 12.88 9.35
N ILE A 46 6.92 11.80 9.55
CA ILE A 46 7.08 11.18 10.87
C ILE A 46 8.03 11.95 11.79
N GLU A 47 8.82 12.89 11.25
CA GLU A 47 9.73 13.78 12.00
C GLU A 47 10.64 13.06 13.00
N ASN A 48 11.01 11.81 12.70
CA ASN A 48 11.99 11.10 13.51
C ASN A 48 13.38 11.46 12.99
N GLU A 49 14.18 12.13 13.82
CA GLU A 49 15.57 12.42 13.50
C GLU A 49 16.43 11.18 13.79
N ASN A 50 17.59 11.12 13.14
CA ASN A 50 18.60 10.10 13.41
C ASN A 50 18.14 8.64 13.12
N ILE A 51 17.45 8.41 12.00
CA ILE A 51 16.88 7.10 11.65
C ILE A 51 17.92 6.11 11.10
N ARG A 52 17.86 4.87 11.58
CA ARG A 52 18.55 3.71 10.98
C ARG A 52 17.64 3.03 9.96
N ILE A 53 18.05 3.02 8.69
CA ILE A 53 17.24 2.54 7.57
C ILE A 53 17.79 1.22 7.04
N ALA A 54 16.96 0.20 6.87
CA ALA A 54 17.30 -1.04 6.17
C ALA A 54 16.62 -1.12 4.80
N LEU A 55 17.42 -1.34 3.76
CA LEU A 55 16.97 -1.59 2.39
C LEU A 55 17.42 -3.00 1.96
N PRO A 56 16.68 -4.06 2.33
CA PRO A 56 17.04 -5.45 2.06
C PRO A 56 17.11 -5.82 0.58
N LEU A 57 16.44 -5.05 -0.29
CA LEU A 57 16.31 -5.27 -1.74
C LEU A 57 16.62 -3.95 -2.47
N ALA A 58 17.91 -3.70 -2.69
CA ALA A 58 18.38 -2.39 -3.15
C ALA A 58 18.22 -2.15 -4.65
N GLY A 59 18.28 -3.20 -5.47
CA GLY A 59 18.45 -3.08 -6.92
C GLY A 59 19.61 -2.14 -7.25
N THR A 60 19.35 -1.09 -8.01
CA THR A 60 20.35 -0.06 -8.37
C THR A 60 20.77 0.87 -7.22
N GLY A 61 20.15 0.79 -6.04
CA GLY A 61 20.44 1.66 -4.90
C GLY A 61 19.78 3.04 -4.96
N VAL A 62 18.93 3.31 -5.95
CA VAL A 62 18.26 4.61 -6.16
C VAL A 62 17.57 5.11 -4.89
N ARG A 63 16.92 4.22 -4.12
CA ARG A 63 16.21 4.58 -2.88
C ARG A 63 17.18 5.10 -1.81
N ALA A 64 18.33 4.44 -1.63
CA ALA A 64 19.37 4.87 -0.70
C ALA A 64 19.93 6.25 -1.07
N ILE A 65 20.26 6.43 -2.34
CA ILE A 65 20.85 7.68 -2.86
C ILE A 65 19.87 8.83 -2.69
N ARG A 66 18.60 8.63 -3.06
CA ARG A 66 17.56 9.64 -2.86
C ARG A 66 17.40 10.02 -1.40
N MET A 67 17.40 9.04 -0.48
CA MET A 67 17.33 9.32 0.96
C MET A 67 18.53 10.16 1.43
N LEU A 68 19.77 9.81 1.02
CA LEU A 68 20.97 10.57 1.38
C LEU A 68 20.96 12.00 0.83
N LYS A 69 20.34 12.24 -0.34
CA LYS A 69 20.36 13.56 -1.00
C LYS A 69 19.15 14.43 -0.68
N GLU A 70 18.00 13.84 -0.40
CA GLU A 70 16.73 14.57 -0.24
C GLU A 70 16.32 14.72 1.23
N ILE A 71 16.80 13.85 2.11
CA ILE A 71 16.49 13.85 3.56
C ILE A 71 17.72 13.56 4.46
N PRO A 72 18.93 14.09 4.18
CA PRO A 72 20.15 13.78 4.94
C PRO A 72 20.06 14.11 6.43
N GLN A 73 19.25 15.10 6.81
CA GLN A 73 19.05 15.54 8.19
C GLN A 73 18.34 14.49 9.06
N PHE A 74 17.50 13.65 8.44
CA PHE A 74 16.81 12.59 9.17
C PHE A 74 17.66 11.34 9.28
N VAL A 75 18.50 11.04 8.29
CA VAL A 75 19.27 9.79 8.21
C VAL A 75 20.39 9.76 9.25
N ASN A 76 20.45 8.71 10.08
CA ASN A 76 21.66 8.34 10.83
C ASN A 76 22.55 7.44 10.00
N GLN A 77 21.98 6.34 9.51
CA GLN A 77 22.67 5.29 8.79
C GLN A 77 21.68 4.55 7.89
N ILE A 78 22.07 4.29 6.65
CA ILE A 78 21.37 3.44 5.70
C ILE A 78 22.19 2.17 5.51
N TYR A 79 21.53 1.04 5.65
CA TYR A 79 22.08 -0.28 5.39
C TYR A 79 21.44 -0.79 4.10
N VAL A 80 22.25 -0.94 3.06
CA VAL A 80 21.83 -1.33 1.72
C VAL A 80 22.24 -2.76 1.47
N ASN A 81 21.32 -3.59 0.98
CA ASN A 81 21.58 -4.98 0.66
C ASN A 81 20.90 -5.39 -0.64
N ASP A 82 21.53 -6.31 -1.34
CA ASP A 82 20.92 -7.08 -2.39
C ASP A 82 21.59 -8.46 -2.42
N ILE A 83 20.85 -9.49 -2.82
CA ILE A 83 21.42 -10.84 -2.98
C ILE A 83 22.25 -10.92 -4.26
N ASP A 84 21.91 -10.13 -5.28
CA ASP A 84 22.66 -10.09 -6.53
C ASP A 84 23.92 -9.24 -6.37
N SER A 85 25.09 -9.86 -6.57
CA SER A 85 26.37 -9.17 -6.51
C SER A 85 26.50 -8.07 -7.57
N LYS A 86 25.86 -8.21 -8.74
CA LYS A 86 25.83 -7.17 -9.78
C LYS A 86 25.04 -5.95 -9.33
N ALA A 87 23.89 -6.14 -8.68
CA ALA A 87 23.15 -5.05 -8.06
C ALA A 87 24.02 -4.26 -7.06
N ILE A 88 24.86 -4.96 -6.29
CA ILE A 88 25.82 -4.32 -5.37
C ILE A 88 26.92 -3.54 -6.10
N GLU A 89 27.40 -3.99 -7.25
CA GLU A 89 28.30 -3.21 -8.11
C GLU A 89 27.62 -1.92 -8.57
N TYR A 90 26.37 -2.01 -9.05
CA TYR A 90 25.56 -0.85 -9.42
C TYR A 90 25.35 0.13 -8.26
N VAL A 91 25.05 -0.37 -7.05
CA VAL A 91 24.96 0.47 -5.85
C VAL A 91 26.26 1.26 -5.65
N LYS A 92 27.42 0.60 -5.71
CA LYS A 92 28.73 1.25 -5.52
C LYS A 92 29.03 2.27 -6.62
N GLU A 93 28.76 1.95 -7.87
CA GLU A 93 28.93 2.87 -9.01
C GLU A 93 28.00 4.09 -8.88
N ASN A 94 26.73 3.87 -8.55
CA ASN A 94 25.75 4.94 -8.42
C ASN A 94 26.03 5.84 -7.23
N LEU A 95 26.57 5.32 -6.13
CA LEU A 95 27.04 6.14 -5.01
C LEU A 95 28.20 7.05 -5.46
N LYS A 96 29.18 6.51 -6.18
CA LYS A 96 30.28 7.30 -6.75
C LYS A 96 29.76 8.38 -7.72
N LEU A 97 28.80 8.05 -8.59
CA LEU A 97 28.18 9.00 -9.53
C LEU A 97 27.51 10.19 -8.83
N ASN A 98 27.09 10.01 -7.57
CA ASN A 98 26.48 11.07 -6.77
C ASN A 98 27.46 11.75 -5.80
N ASN A 99 28.76 11.48 -5.91
CA ASN A 99 29.80 11.96 -5.00
C ASN A 99 29.60 11.55 -3.53
N ILE A 100 29.00 10.37 -3.31
CA ILE A 100 28.73 9.80 -1.98
C ILE A 100 29.89 8.84 -1.63
N LYS A 101 30.68 9.18 -0.60
CA LYS A 101 31.91 8.45 -0.24
C LYS A 101 31.63 7.36 0.80
N LEU A 102 32.06 6.13 0.53
CA LEU A 102 31.83 5.00 1.44
C LEU A 102 32.57 5.07 2.79
N LYS A 103 33.72 5.75 2.84
CA LYS A 103 34.60 5.75 4.02
C LYS A 103 34.19 6.75 5.12
N ASP A 104 33.31 7.70 4.80
CA ASP A 104 32.99 8.85 5.67
C ASP A 104 31.50 8.95 6.03
N GLU A 105 30.66 7.97 5.62
CA GLU A 105 29.23 8.22 5.48
C GLU A 105 28.26 7.26 6.20
N LYS A 106 27.06 7.82 6.34
CA LYS A 106 25.79 7.22 6.74
C LYS A 106 25.33 6.05 5.87
N ILE A 107 26.21 5.32 5.16
CA ILE A 107 25.85 4.15 4.34
C ILE A 107 26.74 2.92 4.59
N LYS A 108 26.13 1.74 4.68
CA LYS A 108 26.82 0.43 4.70
C LYS A 108 26.19 -0.49 3.67
N ILE A 109 27.02 -1.24 2.95
CA ILE A 109 26.60 -2.10 1.84
C ILE A 109 26.87 -3.56 2.19
N TYR A 110 25.89 -4.42 1.95
CA TYR A 110 25.92 -5.86 2.18
C TYR A 110 25.54 -6.61 0.91
N ASN A 111 26.02 -7.84 0.76
CA ASN A 111 25.60 -8.76 -0.29
C ASN A 111 25.19 -10.08 0.36
N LEU A 112 23.99 -10.10 0.94
CA LEU A 112 23.44 -11.22 1.70
C LEU A 112 22.02 -11.52 1.23
N GLU A 113 21.54 -12.73 1.51
CA GLU A 113 20.10 -13.00 1.46
C GLU A 113 19.37 -12.07 2.45
N GLY A 114 18.22 -11.54 2.04
CA GLY A 114 17.57 -10.42 2.74
C GLY A 114 17.15 -10.73 4.19
N ASN A 115 16.75 -11.96 4.52
CA ASN A 115 16.48 -12.33 5.90
C ASN A 115 17.76 -12.36 6.74
N LYS A 116 18.84 -12.95 6.21
CA LYS A 116 20.15 -12.92 6.87
C LYS A 116 20.63 -11.49 7.09
N PHE A 117 20.54 -10.64 6.07
CA PHE A 117 20.88 -9.22 6.17
C PHE A 117 20.17 -8.51 7.33
N LEU A 118 18.86 -8.75 7.50
CA LEU A 118 18.08 -8.12 8.56
C LEU A 118 18.51 -8.58 9.96
N THR A 119 19.24 -9.69 10.10
CA THR A 119 19.78 -10.15 11.39
C THR A 119 21.09 -9.48 11.79
N GLU A 120 21.78 -8.82 10.85
CA GLU A 120 23.10 -8.22 11.09
C GLU A 120 23.05 -7.12 12.16
N ILE A 121 21.90 -6.43 12.29
CA ILE A 121 21.73 -5.31 13.22
C ILE A 121 20.36 -5.38 13.88
N PHE A 122 20.32 -5.02 15.16
CA PHE A 122 19.08 -4.81 15.88
C PHE A 122 18.62 -3.34 15.85
N GLY A 123 17.32 -3.16 15.59
CA GLY A 123 16.60 -1.91 15.83
C GLY A 123 16.59 -0.92 14.67
N TYR A 124 16.28 -1.38 13.46
CA TYR A 124 16.04 -0.45 12.35
C TYR A 124 14.81 0.43 12.61
N ASP A 125 14.93 1.73 12.45
CA ASP A 125 13.82 2.69 12.60
C ASP A 125 12.96 2.79 11.34
N TYR A 126 13.52 2.40 10.20
CA TYR A 126 12.79 2.24 8.96
C TYR A 126 13.28 0.99 8.22
N ILE A 127 12.35 0.16 7.74
CA ILE A 127 12.65 -0.96 6.83
C ILE A 127 11.77 -0.83 5.59
N ASP A 128 12.35 -0.97 4.40
CA ASP A 128 11.62 -0.93 3.14
C ASP A 128 11.66 -2.29 2.43
N ILE A 129 10.52 -2.99 2.38
CA ILE A 129 10.35 -4.23 1.62
C ILE A 129 9.73 -3.88 0.27
N ASP A 130 10.52 -3.92 -0.81
CA ASP A 130 10.06 -3.61 -2.17
C ASP A 130 10.40 -4.74 -3.16
N PRO A 131 9.74 -5.92 -3.05
CA PRO A 131 10.06 -7.08 -3.84
C PRO A 131 9.25 -7.13 -5.12
N PHE A 132 9.69 -8.01 -6.02
CA PHE A 132 8.84 -8.49 -7.09
C PHE A 132 7.85 -9.55 -6.60
N GLY A 133 6.57 -9.21 -6.68
CA GLY A 133 5.47 -10.08 -6.31
C GLY A 133 5.13 -9.91 -4.83
N SER A 134 5.23 -11.01 -4.08
CA SER A 134 4.79 -11.06 -2.69
C SER A 134 5.90 -10.65 -1.73
N PRO A 135 5.62 -9.84 -0.69
CA PRO A 135 6.58 -9.50 0.34
C PRO A 135 6.77 -10.58 1.40
N ASN A 136 5.98 -11.66 1.36
CA ASN A 136 5.89 -12.66 2.43
C ASN A 136 7.23 -13.20 2.95
N PHE A 137 8.20 -13.40 2.06
CA PHE A 137 9.49 -14.01 2.40
C PHE A 137 10.38 -13.13 3.30
N LEU A 138 10.10 -11.82 3.42
CA LEU A 138 10.83 -10.89 4.30
C LEU A 138 10.01 -10.36 5.47
N LEU A 139 8.70 -10.69 5.53
CA LEU A 139 7.82 -10.11 6.53
C LEU A 139 8.26 -10.45 7.96
N ASP A 140 8.60 -11.72 8.25
CA ASP A 140 8.92 -12.13 9.63
C ASP A 140 10.18 -11.43 10.15
N SER A 141 11.29 -11.51 9.41
CA SER A 141 12.54 -10.86 9.78
C SER A 141 12.37 -9.34 9.89
N SER A 142 11.67 -8.71 8.95
CA SER A 142 11.46 -7.25 9.01
C SER A 142 10.66 -6.85 10.25
N ILE A 143 9.60 -7.60 10.56
CA ILE A 143 8.78 -7.37 11.75
C ILE A 143 9.57 -7.66 13.03
N ARG A 144 10.45 -8.66 13.05
CA ARG A 144 11.26 -9.01 14.22
C ARG A 144 12.29 -7.93 14.53
N TYR A 145 13.00 -7.43 13.52
CA TYR A 145 14.16 -6.55 13.69
C TYR A 145 13.85 -5.04 13.61
N ILE A 146 12.64 -4.65 13.20
CA ILE A 146 12.20 -3.25 13.28
C ILE A 146 12.11 -2.76 14.75
N SER A 147 12.57 -1.53 14.99
CA SER A 147 12.55 -0.91 16.32
C SER A 147 11.11 -0.63 16.79
N ARG A 148 10.95 -0.48 18.11
CA ARG A 148 9.70 0.05 18.66
C ARG A 148 9.52 1.47 18.12
N LYS A 149 8.32 1.81 17.66
CA LYS A 149 8.00 3.08 16.97
C LYS A 149 8.58 3.20 15.55
N GLY A 150 9.32 2.20 15.06
CA GLY A 150 9.83 2.17 13.70
C GLY A 150 8.70 2.09 12.66
N VAL A 151 9.06 2.38 11.41
CA VAL A 151 8.14 2.33 10.27
C VAL A 151 8.56 1.26 9.26
N LEU A 152 7.61 0.41 8.87
CA LEU A 152 7.79 -0.64 7.88
C LEU A 152 7.06 -0.24 6.60
N GLY A 153 7.79 0.02 5.52
CA GLY A 153 7.24 0.21 4.18
C GLY A 153 7.17 -1.12 3.43
N ILE A 154 5.99 -1.50 2.93
CA ILE A 154 5.77 -2.75 2.18
C ILE A 154 5.17 -2.44 0.82
N SER A 155 5.83 -2.88 -0.24
CA SER A 155 5.23 -3.02 -1.56
C SER A 155 4.79 -4.46 -1.81
N ALA A 156 3.66 -4.63 -2.50
CA ALA A 156 3.25 -5.91 -3.05
C ALA A 156 2.80 -5.72 -4.51
N THR A 157 3.46 -6.40 -5.44
CA THR A 157 3.10 -6.36 -6.87
C THR A 157 2.35 -7.61 -7.32
N ASP A 158 2.11 -8.58 -6.43
CA ASP A 158 1.27 -9.75 -6.71
C ASP A 158 -0.23 -9.45 -6.55
N THR A 159 -0.64 -8.29 -7.08
CA THR A 159 -2.02 -7.80 -7.06
C THR A 159 -2.99 -8.78 -7.73
N ALA A 160 -2.56 -9.60 -8.68
CA ALA A 160 -3.40 -10.63 -9.28
C ALA A 160 -3.88 -11.69 -8.26
N ALA A 161 -3.07 -12.03 -7.26
CA ALA A 161 -3.52 -12.89 -6.17
C ALA A 161 -4.49 -12.12 -5.27
N LEU A 162 -4.08 -10.96 -4.74
CA LEU A 162 -4.85 -10.19 -3.77
C LEU A 162 -6.17 -9.61 -4.31
N ALA A 163 -6.24 -9.30 -5.61
CA ALA A 163 -7.42 -8.76 -6.30
C ALA A 163 -8.34 -9.86 -6.88
N GLY A 164 -8.05 -11.14 -6.60
CA GLY A 164 -8.94 -12.25 -6.89
C GLY A 164 -8.81 -12.93 -8.24
N THR A 165 -7.86 -12.54 -9.10
CA THR A 165 -7.57 -13.27 -10.35
C THR A 165 -7.07 -14.68 -10.06
N TYR A 166 -6.24 -14.85 -9.03
CA TYR A 166 -5.71 -16.15 -8.59
C TYR A 166 -6.07 -16.45 -7.13
N PRO A 167 -7.34 -16.81 -6.82
CA PRO A 167 -7.83 -16.95 -5.45
C PRO A 167 -7.11 -18.03 -4.65
N LYS A 168 -6.78 -19.18 -5.26
CA LYS A 168 -6.00 -20.25 -4.60
C LYS A 168 -4.59 -19.77 -4.21
N THR A 169 -3.99 -18.89 -5.01
CA THR A 169 -2.69 -18.29 -4.67
C THR A 169 -2.82 -17.31 -3.51
N CYS A 170 -3.91 -16.53 -3.47
CA CYS A 170 -4.22 -15.67 -2.34
C CYS A 170 -4.39 -16.47 -1.04
N GLN A 171 -5.14 -17.57 -1.09
CA GLN A 171 -5.33 -18.46 0.06
C GLN A 171 -4.00 -19.00 0.60
N ARG A 172 -3.13 -19.53 -0.27
CA ARG A 172 -1.82 -20.08 0.14
C ARG A 172 -0.88 -19.02 0.71
N LYS A 173 -0.86 -17.81 0.15
CA LYS A 173 0.09 -16.75 0.55
C LYS A 173 -0.42 -15.89 1.72
N TYR A 174 -1.70 -15.56 1.71
CA TYR A 174 -2.29 -14.54 2.57
C TYR A 174 -3.32 -15.10 3.56
N PHE A 175 -3.62 -16.40 3.51
CA PHE A 175 -4.60 -17.05 4.39
C PHE A 175 -5.98 -16.38 4.33
N ALA A 176 -6.35 -15.93 3.12
CA ALA A 176 -7.60 -15.25 2.85
C ALA A 176 -8.13 -15.62 1.46
N ASN A 177 -9.45 -15.55 1.32
CA ASN A 177 -10.14 -15.67 0.05
C ASN A 177 -10.26 -14.30 -0.62
N SER A 178 -9.99 -14.23 -1.92
CA SER A 178 -10.09 -13.00 -2.72
C SER A 178 -10.96 -13.26 -3.94
N ILE A 179 -11.77 -12.28 -4.36
CA ILE A 179 -12.60 -12.38 -5.57
C ILE A 179 -12.41 -11.16 -6.46
N VAL A 180 -12.66 -11.34 -7.76
CA VAL A 180 -12.78 -10.22 -8.70
C VAL A 180 -14.13 -9.55 -8.48
N CYS A 181 -14.09 -8.32 -7.97
CA CYS A 181 -15.24 -7.44 -7.76
C CYS A 181 -14.78 -5.97 -7.90
N PRO A 182 -15.70 -4.99 -7.98
CA PRO A 182 -15.31 -3.57 -8.06
C PRO A 182 -14.41 -3.11 -6.90
N GLN A 183 -14.57 -3.68 -5.71
CA GLN A 183 -13.86 -3.35 -4.47
C GLN A 183 -12.51 -4.08 -4.32
N LYS A 184 -12.10 -4.88 -5.32
CA LYS A 184 -10.95 -5.80 -5.24
C LYS A 184 -9.64 -5.16 -4.78
N HIS A 185 -9.39 -3.88 -5.10
CA HIS A 185 -8.15 -3.20 -4.74
C HIS A 185 -8.13 -2.78 -3.26
N GLU A 186 -9.24 -2.25 -2.74
CA GLU A 186 -9.35 -1.98 -1.29
C GLU A 186 -9.29 -3.28 -0.49
N ILE A 187 -10.04 -4.31 -0.91
CA ILE A 187 -10.04 -5.63 -0.26
C ILE A 187 -8.64 -6.26 -0.29
N GLY A 188 -7.95 -6.21 -1.43
CA GLY A 188 -6.60 -6.73 -1.57
C GLY A 188 -5.61 -6.07 -0.61
N MET A 189 -5.67 -4.75 -0.46
CA MET A 189 -4.86 -4.04 0.54
C MET A 189 -5.23 -4.46 1.96
N ARG A 190 -6.53 -4.60 2.29
CA ARG A 190 -7.00 -5.04 3.60
C ARG A 190 -6.57 -6.47 3.94
N ILE A 191 -6.50 -7.37 2.95
CA ILE A 191 -5.95 -8.72 3.10
C ILE A 191 -4.46 -8.67 3.42
N LEU A 192 -3.70 -7.83 2.70
CA LEU A 192 -2.27 -7.66 2.94
C LEU A 192 -1.99 -7.06 4.33
N ILE A 193 -2.76 -6.05 4.74
CA ILE A 193 -2.70 -5.47 6.10
C ILE A 193 -2.96 -6.53 7.15
N ARG A 194 -4.01 -7.34 6.99
CA ARG A 194 -4.30 -8.45 7.90
C ARG A 194 -3.11 -9.40 8.02
N LYS A 195 -2.50 -9.81 6.91
CA LYS A 195 -1.33 -10.70 6.92
C LYS A 195 -0.18 -10.11 7.74
N VAL A 196 0.14 -8.83 7.52
CA VAL A 196 1.19 -8.12 8.27
C VAL A 196 0.85 -8.01 9.75
N GLN A 197 -0.40 -7.69 10.09
CA GLN A 197 -0.83 -7.59 11.48
C GLN A 197 -0.79 -8.93 12.21
N LEU A 198 -1.20 -10.03 11.59
CA LEU A 198 -1.07 -11.37 12.18
C LEU A 198 0.40 -11.73 12.47
N MET A 199 1.30 -11.42 11.53
CA MET A 199 2.74 -11.66 11.73
C MET A 199 3.32 -10.72 12.79
N GLY A 200 2.81 -9.49 12.88
CA GLY A 200 3.09 -8.56 13.96
C GLY A 200 2.73 -9.14 15.31
N LEU A 201 1.48 -9.57 15.48
CA LEU A 201 0.97 -10.12 16.74
C LEU A 201 1.77 -11.36 17.17
N HIS A 202 2.15 -12.23 16.24
CA HIS A 202 3.05 -13.35 16.51
C HIS A 202 4.42 -12.91 17.08
N ASN A 203 4.92 -11.75 16.65
CA ASN A 203 6.16 -11.14 17.12
C ASN A 203 5.94 -10.09 18.24
N GLU A 204 4.78 -10.13 18.93
CA GLU A 204 4.40 -9.19 20.00
C GLU A 204 4.41 -7.71 19.59
N LYS A 205 4.16 -7.42 18.31
CA LYS A 205 4.14 -6.05 17.75
C LYS A 205 2.83 -5.78 17.04
N TYR A 206 2.21 -4.65 17.35
CA TYR A 206 1.09 -4.15 16.55
C TYR A 206 1.58 -3.18 15.47
N LEU A 207 1.39 -3.54 14.20
CA LEU A 207 1.74 -2.73 13.04
C LEU A 207 0.49 -1.98 12.55
N GLU A 208 0.39 -0.70 12.92
CA GLU A 208 -0.73 0.16 12.57
C GLU A 208 -0.50 0.74 11.17
N PRO A 209 -1.40 0.53 10.18
CA PRO A 209 -1.27 1.14 8.87
C PRO A 209 -1.42 2.66 9.00
N ILE A 210 -0.42 3.41 8.54
CA ILE A 210 -0.40 4.87 8.59
C ILE A 210 -0.62 5.53 7.23
N PHE A 211 -0.30 4.82 6.15
CA PHE A 211 -0.55 5.27 4.78
C PHE A 211 -0.63 4.07 3.85
N SER A 212 -1.73 3.93 3.13
CA SER A 212 -1.99 2.81 2.22
C SER A 212 -2.56 3.32 0.90
N TYR A 213 -1.99 2.88 -0.21
CA TYR A 213 -2.53 3.21 -1.53
C TYR A 213 -2.29 2.09 -2.56
N HIS A 214 -3.16 2.10 -3.57
CA HIS A 214 -3.02 1.32 -4.78
C HIS A 214 -2.64 2.26 -5.92
N PHE A 215 -1.64 1.88 -6.70
CA PHE A 215 -1.26 2.60 -7.90
C PHE A 215 -0.83 1.62 -8.99
N GLU A 216 -1.50 1.70 -10.14
CA GLU A 216 -1.36 0.79 -11.28
C GLU A 216 -1.45 -0.70 -10.92
N HIS A 217 -0.31 -1.32 -10.61
CA HIS A 217 -0.17 -2.77 -10.44
C HIS A 217 0.45 -3.16 -9.10
N TYR A 218 0.58 -2.22 -8.16
CA TYR A 218 1.10 -2.50 -6.83
C TYR A 218 0.26 -1.87 -5.71
N TYR A 219 0.32 -2.52 -4.56
CA TYR A 219 -0.10 -1.94 -3.29
C TYR A 219 1.12 -1.48 -2.52
N ARG A 220 1.02 -0.32 -1.89
CA ARG A 220 2.05 0.22 -1.01
C ARG A 220 1.42 0.62 0.31
N ILE A 221 1.95 0.07 1.39
CA ILE A 221 1.46 0.31 2.73
C ILE A 221 2.63 0.61 3.64
N PHE A 222 2.50 1.66 4.44
CA PHE A 222 3.42 2.01 5.50
C PHE A 222 2.77 1.68 6.83
N PHE A 223 3.48 0.97 7.68
CA PHE A 223 3.05 0.58 9.02
C PHE A 223 3.92 1.23 10.07
N LYS A 224 3.33 1.71 11.15
CA LYS A 224 4.07 2.16 12.34
C LYS A 224 3.91 1.14 13.45
N VAL A 225 5.03 0.76 14.06
CA VAL A 225 5.00 -0.12 15.24
C VAL A 225 4.42 0.66 16.42
N SER A 226 3.28 0.21 16.94
CA SER A 226 2.60 0.82 18.08
C SER A 226 3.41 0.68 19.36
N LYS A 227 3.24 1.65 20.27
CA LYS A 227 3.81 1.62 21.63
C LYS A 227 2.94 0.84 22.62
N SER A 228 1.64 0.74 22.34
CA SER A 228 0.64 0.25 23.30
C SER A 228 0.40 -1.25 23.13
N LYS A 229 0.52 -2.00 24.24
CA LYS A 229 0.15 -3.41 24.32
C LYS A 229 -1.37 -3.59 24.20
N ASP A 230 -2.16 -2.68 24.75
CA ASP A 230 -3.63 -2.74 24.71
C ASP A 230 -4.17 -2.64 23.29
N LYS A 231 -3.56 -1.80 22.45
CA LYS A 231 -3.87 -1.75 21.01
C LYS A 231 -3.61 -3.09 20.31
N ALA A 232 -2.62 -3.86 20.75
CA ALA A 232 -2.35 -5.19 20.19
C ALA A 232 -3.43 -6.19 20.59
N SER A 233 -3.94 -6.12 21.82
CA SER A 233 -5.05 -6.96 22.30
C SER A 233 -6.36 -6.68 21.55
N GLN A 234 -6.66 -5.41 21.28
CA GLN A 234 -7.85 -5.00 20.51
C GLN A 234 -7.70 -5.18 18.99
N ALA A 235 -6.47 -5.37 18.49
CA ALA A 235 -6.20 -5.49 17.07
C ALA A 235 -7.00 -6.63 16.43
N PHE A 236 -7.18 -7.74 17.16
CA PHE A 236 -7.81 -8.95 16.64
C PHE A 236 -9.28 -8.75 16.25
N GLU A 237 -9.99 -7.83 16.91
CA GLU A 237 -11.39 -7.46 16.58
C GLU A 237 -11.52 -7.01 15.12
N LYS A 238 -10.48 -6.37 14.57
CA LYS A 238 -10.50 -5.83 13.21
C LYS A 238 -9.93 -6.77 12.16
N LEU A 239 -9.52 -7.99 12.53
CA LEU A 239 -8.80 -8.91 11.63
C LEU A 239 -9.70 -9.99 11.01
N ASN A 240 -10.93 -10.16 11.48
CA ASN A 240 -11.80 -11.27 11.09
C ASN A 240 -13.04 -10.84 10.32
N THR A 241 -12.95 -9.72 9.60
CA THR A 241 -14.05 -9.22 8.76
C THR A 241 -14.02 -9.86 7.37
N TYR A 242 -15.19 -10.16 6.83
CA TYR A 242 -15.43 -10.63 5.48
C TYR A 242 -16.19 -9.59 4.68
N HIS A 243 -15.76 -9.36 3.44
CA HIS A 243 -16.49 -8.57 2.45
C HIS A 243 -17.41 -9.47 1.65
N HIS A 244 -18.59 -8.97 1.38
CA HIS A 244 -19.60 -9.65 0.59
C HIS A 244 -20.04 -8.71 -0.54
N HIS A 245 -19.86 -9.14 -1.78
CA HIS A 245 -20.32 -8.41 -2.96
C HIS A 245 -21.22 -9.31 -3.81
N CYS A 246 -22.45 -8.88 -4.05
CA CYS A 246 -23.38 -9.56 -4.92
C CYS A 246 -23.20 -9.11 -6.37
N LYS A 247 -22.76 -10.03 -7.24
CA LYS A 247 -22.57 -9.73 -8.67
C LYS A 247 -23.87 -9.43 -9.42
N LYS A 248 -25.02 -9.91 -8.92
CA LYS A 248 -26.33 -9.77 -9.57
C LYS A 248 -26.97 -8.40 -9.34
N CYS A 249 -26.89 -7.86 -8.12
CA CYS A 249 -27.53 -6.59 -7.77
C CYS A 249 -26.55 -5.50 -7.32
N SER A 250 -25.25 -5.79 -7.22
CA SER A 250 -24.22 -4.89 -6.69
C SER A 250 -24.40 -4.50 -5.21
N TYR A 251 -25.28 -5.18 -4.47
CA TYR A 251 -25.32 -5.05 -3.01
C TYR A 251 -23.98 -5.48 -2.43
N GLN A 252 -23.48 -4.72 -1.46
CA GLN A 252 -22.26 -5.03 -0.74
C GLN A 252 -22.41 -4.72 0.74
N PHE A 253 -21.69 -5.47 1.56
CA PHE A 253 -21.60 -5.26 3.01
C PHE A 253 -20.35 -5.94 3.56
N SER A 254 -20.01 -5.68 4.81
CA SER A 254 -18.89 -6.32 5.51
C SER A 254 -19.24 -6.54 6.97
N ASP A 255 -18.94 -7.73 7.47
CA ASP A 255 -19.18 -8.15 8.85
C ASP A 255 -18.24 -9.31 9.22
N GLU A 256 -18.32 -9.81 10.45
CA GLU A 256 -17.50 -10.92 10.94
C GLU A 256 -18.00 -12.30 10.50
N ASN A 257 -19.23 -12.38 9.98
CA ASN A 257 -19.86 -13.62 9.59
C ASN A 257 -19.55 -13.95 8.13
N LYS A 258 -19.70 -15.22 7.78
CA LYS A 258 -19.57 -15.67 6.38
C LYS A 258 -20.97 -15.82 5.79
N HIS A 259 -21.32 -14.94 4.88
CA HIS A 259 -22.59 -15.00 4.17
C HIS A 259 -22.41 -15.63 2.79
N THR A 260 -23.17 -16.69 2.51
CA THR A 260 -23.18 -17.38 1.21
C THR A 260 -24.32 -16.94 0.30
N HIS A 261 -25.28 -16.15 0.81
CA HIS A 261 -26.42 -15.66 0.05
C HIS A 261 -26.63 -14.16 0.30
N CYS A 262 -26.92 -13.42 -0.78
CA CYS A 262 -27.15 -11.98 -0.74
C CYS A 262 -28.41 -11.67 0.10
N PRO A 263 -28.33 -10.81 1.12
CA PRO A 263 -29.51 -10.41 1.90
C PRO A 263 -30.61 -9.77 1.06
N GLU A 264 -30.25 -8.99 0.03
CA GLU A 264 -31.17 -8.23 -0.83
C GLU A 264 -31.86 -9.08 -1.90
N CYS A 265 -31.12 -9.91 -2.66
CA CYS A 265 -31.69 -10.64 -3.81
C CYS A 265 -31.56 -12.16 -3.73
N LYS A 266 -31.05 -12.71 -2.62
CA LYS A 266 -30.86 -14.14 -2.33
C LYS A 266 -29.90 -14.89 -3.26
N GLU A 267 -29.27 -14.22 -4.22
CA GLU A 267 -28.23 -14.81 -5.07
C GLU A 267 -27.04 -15.31 -4.25
N GLU A 268 -26.40 -16.39 -4.70
CA GLU A 268 -25.17 -16.88 -4.09
C GLU A 268 -24.07 -15.80 -4.12
N ILE A 269 -23.35 -15.68 -3.01
CA ILE A 269 -22.21 -14.77 -2.84
C ILE A 269 -21.05 -15.52 -2.19
N ILE A 270 -19.84 -15.06 -2.47
CA ILE A 270 -18.61 -15.66 -1.94
C ILE A 270 -18.06 -14.76 -0.83
N PRO A 271 -17.95 -15.24 0.42
CA PRO A 271 -17.25 -14.52 1.48
C PRO A 271 -15.81 -14.22 1.07
N THR A 272 -15.43 -12.95 1.10
CA THR A 272 -14.10 -12.48 0.69
C THR A 272 -13.34 -11.96 1.90
N GLY A 273 -12.19 -12.55 2.21
CA GLY A 273 -11.46 -12.35 3.46
C GLY A 273 -11.08 -13.69 4.12
N PRO A 274 -10.77 -13.73 5.42
CA PRO A 274 -10.85 -12.59 6.34
C PRO A 274 -9.86 -11.48 5.98
N MET A 275 -10.17 -10.24 6.36
CA MET A 275 -9.39 -9.05 6.04
C MET A 275 -9.45 -8.04 7.19
N TYR A 276 -8.58 -7.03 7.11
CA TYR A 276 -8.56 -5.92 8.07
C TYR A 276 -9.67 -4.90 7.80
N SER A 277 -10.52 -4.62 8.79
CA SER A 277 -11.65 -3.67 8.68
C SER A 277 -11.37 -2.26 9.19
N GLY A 278 -10.25 -2.05 9.88
CA GLY A 278 -9.93 -0.73 10.46
C GLY A 278 -9.48 0.34 9.45
N PRO A 279 -9.07 1.51 9.96
CA PRO A 279 -8.51 2.61 9.18
C PRO A 279 -7.30 2.21 8.35
N LEU A 280 -7.28 2.62 7.08
CA LEU A 280 -6.15 2.39 6.15
C LEU A 280 -5.07 3.47 6.21
N ASN A 281 -5.40 4.63 6.77
CA ASN A 281 -4.58 5.84 6.71
C ASN A 281 -4.67 6.63 8.02
N ASP A 282 -3.56 7.20 8.48
CA ASP A 282 -3.53 8.08 9.65
C ASP A 282 -3.80 9.53 9.22
N LYS A 283 -4.84 10.15 9.82
CA LYS A 283 -5.26 11.52 9.49
C LYS A 283 -4.14 12.56 9.66
N LYS A 284 -3.27 12.42 10.67
CA LYS A 284 -2.17 13.37 10.91
C LYS A 284 -1.10 13.23 9.82
N ILE A 285 -0.77 12.00 9.43
CA ILE A 285 0.17 11.73 8.34
C ILE A 285 -0.38 12.27 7.01
N ILE A 286 -1.64 11.97 6.66
CA ILE A 286 -2.25 12.47 5.42
C ILE A 286 -2.24 14.00 5.37
N ASN A 287 -2.58 14.68 6.47
CA ASN A 287 -2.54 16.14 6.53
C ASN A 287 -1.13 16.70 6.26
N LYS A 288 -0.07 16.04 6.75
CA LYS A 288 1.30 16.46 6.47
C LYS A 288 1.69 16.22 5.00
N LEU A 289 1.37 15.04 4.44
CA LEU A 289 1.72 14.69 3.06
C LEU A 289 1.08 15.62 2.02
N ILE A 290 -0.13 16.11 2.29
CA ILE A 290 -0.84 17.02 1.36
C ILE A 290 -0.11 18.35 1.19
N PHE A 291 0.68 18.80 2.17
CA PHE A 291 1.47 20.02 2.06
C PHE A 291 2.90 19.78 1.57
N ASP A 292 3.34 18.53 1.36
CA ASP A 292 4.69 18.25 0.86
C ASP A 292 4.82 18.58 -0.63
N GLU A 293 5.46 19.71 -0.97
CA GLU A 293 5.59 20.22 -2.34
C GLU A 293 6.40 19.29 -3.27
N ASN A 294 7.18 18.36 -2.72
CA ASN A 294 8.00 17.44 -3.52
C ASN A 294 7.20 16.26 -4.08
N ILE A 295 5.94 16.07 -3.64
CA ILE A 295 5.08 15.01 -4.17
C ILE A 295 4.51 15.48 -5.52
N PRO A 296 4.68 14.71 -6.61
CA PRO A 296 4.22 15.10 -7.94
C PRO A 296 2.69 15.17 -8.02
N LYS A 297 2.17 15.85 -9.06
CA LYS A 297 0.72 16.06 -9.30
C LYS A 297 -0.10 14.77 -9.19
N GLU A 298 0.42 13.67 -9.74
CA GLU A 298 -0.23 12.37 -9.69
C GLU A 298 -0.35 11.83 -8.26
N GLY A 299 0.71 11.96 -7.46
CA GLY A 299 0.70 11.66 -6.02
C GLY A 299 -0.27 12.56 -5.25
N LYS A 300 -0.33 13.85 -5.57
CA LYS A 300 -1.30 14.79 -4.98
C LYS A 300 -2.75 14.39 -5.28
N SER A 301 -3.04 13.92 -6.49
CA SER A 301 -4.36 13.41 -6.86
C SER A 301 -4.78 12.21 -5.99
N ILE A 302 -3.86 11.26 -5.76
CA ILE A 302 -4.10 10.13 -4.86
C ILE A 302 -4.34 10.61 -3.42
N LEU A 303 -3.48 11.51 -2.91
CA LEU A 303 -3.59 12.04 -1.56
C LEU A 303 -4.90 12.80 -1.33
N ASN A 304 -5.36 13.59 -2.30
CA ASN A 304 -6.62 14.31 -2.19
C ASN A 304 -7.81 13.35 -2.08
N ARG A 305 -7.85 12.29 -2.89
CA ARG A 305 -8.90 11.26 -2.76
C ARG A 305 -8.83 10.55 -1.40
N ILE A 306 -7.63 10.19 -0.93
CA ILE A 306 -7.45 9.59 0.40
C ILE A 306 -7.92 10.55 1.50
N LYS A 307 -7.59 11.84 1.41
CA LYS A 307 -8.01 12.88 2.36
C LYS A 307 -9.52 12.97 2.46
N ASP A 308 -10.19 13.03 1.31
CA ASP A 308 -11.65 13.07 1.25
C ASP A 308 -12.24 11.80 1.88
N GLU A 309 -11.64 10.64 1.64
CA GLU A 309 -12.11 9.37 2.19
C GLU A 309 -11.93 9.22 3.71
N LEU A 310 -11.08 10.02 4.36
CA LEU A 310 -10.85 9.93 5.81
C LEU A 310 -12.14 10.06 6.64
N ILE A 311 -13.13 10.84 6.16
CA ILE A 311 -14.43 10.98 6.85
C ILE A 311 -15.30 9.71 6.82
N LEU A 312 -14.92 8.73 5.99
CA LEU A 312 -15.61 7.47 5.75
C LEU A 312 -14.69 6.24 5.90
N GLN A 313 -13.53 6.39 6.55
CA GLN A 313 -12.51 5.34 6.64
C GLN A 313 -12.96 4.07 7.39
N GLU A 314 -13.99 4.18 8.24
CA GLU A 314 -14.62 3.04 8.93
C GLU A 314 -15.53 2.21 8.00
N ILE A 315 -15.90 2.75 6.84
CA ILE A 315 -16.70 2.03 5.83
C ILE A 315 -15.76 1.23 4.94
N VAL A 316 -15.99 -0.07 4.88
CA VAL A 316 -15.28 -0.99 4.01
C VAL A 316 -16.02 -1.13 2.67
N GLY A 317 -15.30 -0.92 1.57
CA GLY A 317 -15.84 -1.03 0.22
C GLY A 317 -16.62 0.21 -0.24
N TYR A 318 -17.07 0.19 -1.48
CA TYR A 318 -17.68 1.33 -2.17
C TYR A 318 -18.60 0.86 -3.29
N TYR A 319 -19.43 1.74 -3.84
CA TYR A 319 -20.27 1.44 -5.00
C TYR A 319 -19.66 2.00 -6.27
N ASP A 320 -19.31 1.14 -7.21
CA ASP A 320 -19.00 1.54 -8.57
C ASP A 320 -20.30 1.86 -9.31
N THR A 321 -20.46 3.10 -9.75
CA THR A 321 -21.75 3.60 -10.27
C THR A 321 -22.13 2.92 -11.58
N HIS A 322 -21.15 2.58 -12.42
CA HIS A 322 -21.38 1.82 -13.65
C HIS A 322 -21.78 0.38 -13.36
N ASN A 323 -21.16 -0.27 -12.37
CA ASN A 323 -21.52 -1.61 -11.96
C ASN A 323 -22.96 -1.67 -11.40
N VAL A 324 -23.34 -0.69 -10.58
CA VAL A 324 -24.73 -0.56 -10.08
C VAL A 324 -25.71 -0.39 -11.25
N ALA A 325 -25.42 0.52 -12.18
CA ALA A 325 -26.28 0.76 -13.33
C ALA A 325 -26.42 -0.46 -14.25
N TYR A 326 -25.31 -1.19 -14.47
CA TYR A 326 -25.30 -2.44 -15.21
C TYR A 326 -26.17 -3.53 -14.55
N ALA A 327 -26.01 -3.72 -13.24
CA ALA A 327 -26.77 -4.73 -12.48
C ALA A 327 -28.28 -4.48 -12.50
N HIS A 328 -28.69 -3.21 -12.50
CA HIS A 328 -30.10 -2.79 -12.51
C HIS A 328 -30.65 -2.44 -13.90
N LYS A 329 -29.83 -2.62 -14.97
CA LYS A 329 -30.21 -2.38 -16.37
C LYS A 329 -30.74 -0.96 -16.64
N PHE A 330 -30.08 0.06 -16.09
CA PHE A 330 -30.38 1.47 -16.38
C PHE A 330 -29.13 2.26 -16.81
N ARG A 331 -29.32 3.48 -17.33
CA ARG A 331 -28.22 4.42 -17.57
C ARG A 331 -27.84 5.15 -16.28
N SER A 332 -26.54 5.21 -15.99
CA SER A 332 -26.03 5.93 -14.82
C SER A 332 -26.07 7.44 -15.06
N LYS A 333 -26.49 8.20 -14.06
CA LYS A 333 -26.22 9.65 -13.96
C LYS A 333 -24.72 9.95 -13.87
N GLY A 334 -24.36 11.21 -14.07
CA GLY A 334 -22.99 11.69 -13.90
C GLY A 334 -22.54 11.62 -12.44
N MET A 335 -21.26 11.32 -12.20
CA MET A 335 -20.70 11.15 -10.84
C MET A 335 -21.00 12.33 -9.90
N GLN A 336 -20.90 13.57 -10.40
CA GLN A 336 -21.15 14.75 -9.58
C GLN A 336 -22.64 14.91 -9.23
N GLU A 337 -23.54 14.55 -10.16
CA GLU A 337 -24.98 14.57 -9.94
C GLU A 337 -25.38 13.56 -8.86
N ILE A 338 -24.89 12.31 -8.97
CA ILE A 338 -25.11 11.25 -7.97
C ILE A 338 -24.68 11.72 -6.58
N LYS A 339 -23.46 12.30 -6.47
CA LYS A 339 -22.97 12.83 -5.19
C LYS A 339 -23.87 13.95 -4.66
N ASN A 340 -24.24 14.91 -5.49
CA ASN A 340 -25.08 16.03 -5.09
C ASN A 340 -26.45 15.55 -4.57
N GLU A 341 -27.07 14.56 -5.21
CA GLU A 341 -28.34 13.99 -4.73
C GLU A 341 -28.22 13.32 -3.37
N LEU A 342 -27.16 12.54 -3.14
CA LEU A 342 -26.92 11.89 -1.86
C LEU A 342 -26.62 12.92 -0.75
N ILE A 343 -25.86 13.97 -1.06
CA ILE A 343 -25.56 15.07 -0.12
C ILE A 343 -26.84 15.82 0.25
N LYS A 344 -27.71 16.13 -0.72
CA LYS A 344 -29.02 16.77 -0.45
C LYS A 344 -29.89 15.96 0.51
N LYS A 345 -29.73 14.64 0.53
CA LYS A 345 -30.42 13.72 1.45
C LYS A 345 -29.70 13.55 2.80
N GLY A 346 -28.62 14.30 3.05
CA GLY A 346 -27.88 14.27 4.31
C GLY A 346 -26.82 13.18 4.41
N PHE A 347 -26.53 12.43 3.33
CA PHE A 347 -25.49 11.41 3.35
C PHE A 347 -24.11 12.00 3.06
N LYS A 348 -23.10 11.45 3.73
CA LYS A 348 -21.70 11.72 3.38
C LYS A 348 -21.35 10.89 2.15
N VAL A 349 -20.68 11.49 1.16
CA VAL A 349 -20.25 10.81 -0.06
C VAL A 349 -18.96 11.42 -0.59
N VAL A 350 -18.06 10.55 -1.04
CA VAL A 350 -16.77 10.92 -1.65
C VAL A 350 -16.45 9.96 -2.79
N THR A 351 -15.52 10.33 -3.67
CA THR A 351 -14.96 9.36 -4.63
C THR A 351 -14.02 8.41 -3.90
N SER A 352 -14.07 7.12 -4.22
CA SER A 352 -13.14 6.14 -3.65
C SER A 352 -11.69 6.44 -4.04
N ALA A 353 -10.78 6.31 -3.07
CA ALA A 353 -9.35 6.46 -3.24
C ALA A 353 -8.76 5.41 -4.20
N THR A 354 -9.38 4.22 -4.28
CA THR A 354 -8.90 3.11 -5.11
C THR A 354 -9.68 2.94 -6.42
N ASN A 355 -10.80 3.64 -6.60
CA ASN A 355 -11.57 3.61 -7.84
C ASN A 355 -12.27 4.97 -8.11
N GLN A 356 -11.88 5.62 -9.22
CA GLN A 356 -12.38 6.95 -9.59
C GLN A 356 -13.83 6.95 -10.10
N THR A 357 -14.34 5.81 -10.56
CA THR A 357 -15.74 5.63 -10.98
C THR A 357 -16.64 5.15 -9.85
N ALA A 358 -16.14 5.15 -8.61
CA ALA A 358 -16.88 4.69 -7.47
C ALA A 358 -17.06 5.76 -6.39
N ILE A 359 -18.16 5.62 -5.65
CA ILE A 359 -18.48 6.42 -4.47
C ILE A 359 -18.39 5.59 -3.19
N LYS A 360 -17.79 6.16 -2.15
CA LYS A 360 -17.92 5.67 -0.78
C LYS A 360 -18.90 6.57 -0.06
N THR A 361 -19.86 6.00 0.67
CA THR A 361 -20.97 6.77 1.25
C THR A 361 -21.59 6.11 2.47
N THR A 362 -22.22 6.91 3.34
CA THR A 362 -23.11 6.43 4.41
C THR A 362 -24.52 6.10 3.92
N ALA A 363 -24.85 6.37 2.66
CA ALA A 363 -26.17 6.11 2.11
C ALA A 363 -26.48 4.60 2.08
N PRO A 364 -27.69 4.17 2.52
CA PRO A 364 -28.15 2.81 2.32
C PRO A 364 -28.16 2.45 0.83
N TYR A 365 -27.93 1.17 0.53
CA TYR A 365 -27.87 0.65 -0.83
C TYR A 365 -29.04 1.10 -1.74
N LYS A 366 -30.27 1.08 -1.23
CA LYS A 366 -31.45 1.50 -2.01
C LYS A 366 -31.40 2.97 -2.42
N GLU A 367 -30.85 3.85 -1.58
CA GLU A 367 -30.67 5.26 -1.90
C GLU A 367 -29.56 5.46 -2.93
N VAL A 368 -28.49 4.65 -2.87
CA VAL A 368 -27.44 4.63 -3.90
C VAL A 368 -28.01 4.22 -5.26
N VAL A 369 -28.79 3.13 -5.33
CA VAL A 369 -29.41 2.67 -6.58
C VAL A 369 -30.32 3.75 -7.18
N LYS A 370 -31.16 4.39 -6.35
CA LYS A 370 -32.02 5.50 -6.79
C LYS A 370 -31.22 6.68 -7.31
N ALA A 371 -30.15 7.08 -6.61
CA ALA A 371 -29.31 8.20 -7.03
C ALA A 371 -28.54 7.91 -8.32
N CYS A 372 -28.16 6.66 -8.57
CA CYS A 372 -27.49 6.28 -9.82
C CYS A 372 -28.44 6.29 -11.03
N LYS A 373 -29.74 6.05 -10.84
CA LYS A 373 -30.70 5.87 -11.94
C LYS A 373 -30.94 7.19 -12.67
N ASN A 374 -30.59 7.23 -13.96
CA ASN A 374 -31.08 8.28 -14.85
C ASN A 374 -32.54 7.98 -15.25
N LEU A 375 -33.42 8.97 -15.12
CA LEU A 375 -34.84 8.87 -15.49
C LEU A 375 -35.10 9.38 -16.92
N GLU A 376 -34.08 9.93 -17.57
CA GLU A 376 -34.11 10.40 -18.96
C GLU A 376 -33.71 9.33 -19.99
#